data_AF-A0A1G1K0K8-F1
#
_entry.id   AF-A0A1G1K0K8-F1
#
_cell.length_a   1.000
_cell.length_b   1.000
_cell.length_c   1.000
_cell.angle_alpha   90.00
_cell.angle_beta   90.00
_cell.angle_gamma   90.00
#
_symmetry.space_group_name_H-M   'P 1'
#
loop_
_entity.id
_entity.type
_entity.pdbx_description
1 polymer ?
#
loop_
_entity_poly.entity_id
_entity_poly.type
_entity_poly.pdbx_seq_one_letter_code
_entity_poly.pdbx_strand_id
1 'polypeptide(L)'
;MSVTKETEILEEISKIAIREQNRIKEKIGTMAQNLGMPDVAKSLNVDLLSEAKIKAEIFVETVKRRIRNAQPQKSFTNEVFLIMQIGDPQLDGIWTNVYVPVIQDFKLKPRRIDKHNEGRFLMSEVADMLNKSKIIIADLTNARPNCYLEVGYTYGIEKHSHLILSAREDHNPNSPNHKKDGPKIHFDISGYDILFWDENKLNDFKIELAKKIKYRLTVVEK
;
A
#
# COMPACT_ATOMS: atom_id res chain seq x y z
N MET A 1 13.49 -13.31 9.87
CA MET A 1 14.34 -13.18 11.07
C MET A 1 13.42 -13.02 12.27
N SER A 2 13.63 -13.75 13.35
CA SER A 2 12.73 -13.70 14.52
C SER A 2 12.82 -12.34 15.23
N VAL A 3 11.69 -11.89 15.78
CA VAL A 3 11.51 -10.65 16.58
C VAL A 3 12.59 -10.47 17.66
N THR A 4 13.16 -11.58 18.15
CA THR A 4 14.24 -11.63 19.13
C THR A 4 15.54 -10.99 18.63
N LYS A 5 15.96 -11.28 17.39
CA LYS A 5 17.20 -10.71 16.81
C LYS A 5 17.10 -9.22 16.57
N GLU A 6 15.90 -8.72 16.27
CA GLU A 6 15.66 -7.29 16.04
C GLU A 6 15.76 -6.50 17.36
N THR A 7 15.25 -7.06 18.44
CA THR A 7 15.30 -6.45 19.77
C THR A 7 16.75 -6.39 20.29
N GLU A 8 17.53 -7.45 20.07
CA GLU A 8 18.96 -7.50 20.42
C GLU A 8 19.79 -6.44 19.66
N ILE A 9 19.53 -6.26 18.35
CA ILE A 9 20.23 -5.25 17.53
C ILE A 9 19.89 -3.83 18.00
N LEU A 10 18.62 -3.56 18.31
CA LEU A 10 18.20 -2.25 18.80
C LEU A 10 18.82 -1.92 20.17
N GLU A 11 18.95 -2.92 21.06
CA GLU A 11 19.69 -2.76 22.32
C GLU A 11 21.18 -2.47 22.11
N GLU A 12 21.84 -3.18 21.19
CA GLU A 12 23.24 -2.96 20.81
C GLU A 12 23.47 -1.53 20.30
N ILE A 13 22.62 -1.06 19.38
CA ILE A 13 22.69 0.31 18.85
C ILE A 13 22.52 1.34 19.97
N SER A 14 21.59 1.11 20.89
CA SER A 14 21.38 1.99 22.05
C SER A 14 22.62 2.03 22.97
N LYS A 15 23.27 0.89 23.22
CA LYS A 15 24.50 0.81 24.04
C LYS A 15 25.66 1.56 23.40
N ILE A 16 25.81 1.46 22.07
CA ILE A 16 26.85 2.18 21.31
C ILE A 16 26.63 3.69 21.40
N ALA A 17 25.39 4.16 21.20
CA ALA A 17 25.07 5.58 21.28
C ALA A 17 25.39 6.19 22.66
N ILE A 18 25.04 5.48 23.75
CA ILE A 18 25.32 5.91 25.12
C ILE A 18 26.84 5.95 25.39
N ARG A 19 27.61 4.97 24.91
CA ARG A 19 29.07 4.96 25.06
C ARG A 19 29.74 6.15 24.40
N GLU A 20 29.37 6.46 23.15
CA GLU A 20 29.95 7.61 22.44
C GLU A 20 29.56 8.94 23.10
N GLN A 21 28.33 9.05 23.62
CA GLN A 21 27.90 10.22 24.37
C GLN A 21 28.75 10.45 25.64
N ASN A 22 29.03 9.38 26.40
CA ASN A 22 29.88 9.47 27.59
C ASN A 22 31.33 9.85 27.24
N ARG A 23 31.87 9.32 26.13
CA ARG A 23 33.21 9.64 25.65
C ARG A 23 33.37 11.11 25.25
N ILE A 24 32.35 11.69 24.60
CA ILE A 24 32.34 13.10 24.22
C ILE A 24 32.25 13.98 25.48
N LYS A 25 31.41 13.60 26.44
CA LYS A 25 31.27 14.24 27.75
C LYS A 25 32.60 14.38 28.49
N GLU A 26 33.36 13.30 28.56
CA GLU A 26 34.64 13.26 29.26
C GLU A 26 35.64 14.23 28.62
N LYS A 27 35.77 14.21 27.28
CA LYS A 27 36.65 15.13 26.53
C LYS A 27 36.29 16.61 26.76
N ILE A 28 35.01 16.97 26.71
CA ILE A 28 34.56 18.36 26.93
C ILE A 28 34.84 18.78 28.38
N GLY A 29 34.59 17.90 29.35
CA GLY A 29 34.89 18.15 30.76
C GLY A 29 36.38 18.44 31.01
N THR A 30 37.27 17.64 30.44
CA THR A 30 38.72 17.87 30.53
C THR A 30 39.13 19.18 29.88
N MET A 31 38.55 19.51 28.71
CA MET A 31 38.88 20.73 27.97
C MET A 31 38.41 21.99 28.70
N ALA A 32 37.22 21.97 29.32
CA ALA A 32 36.68 23.08 30.09
C ALA A 32 37.44 23.32 31.41
N GLN A 33 37.95 22.26 32.05
CA GLN A 33 38.84 22.37 33.21
C GLN A 33 40.17 23.03 32.85
N ASN A 34 40.79 22.61 31.73
CA ASN A 34 42.06 23.18 31.27
C ASN A 34 41.95 24.67 30.89
N LEU A 35 40.76 25.13 30.53
CA LEU A 35 40.48 26.53 30.19
C LEU A 35 40.03 27.38 31.39
N GLY A 36 39.95 26.81 32.60
CA GLY A 36 39.51 27.55 33.80
C GLY A 36 38.02 27.93 33.81
N MET A 37 37.18 27.22 33.04
CA MET A 37 35.75 27.51 32.87
C MET A 37 34.87 26.32 33.31
N PRO A 38 34.87 25.95 34.61
CA PRO A 38 34.16 24.75 35.09
C PRO A 38 32.63 24.84 34.97
N ASP A 39 32.06 26.05 35.00
CA ASP A 39 30.60 26.25 34.91
C ASP A 39 30.07 26.10 33.47
N VAL A 40 30.91 26.38 32.47
CA VAL A 40 30.63 26.15 31.05
C VAL A 40 30.49 24.65 30.78
N ALA A 41 31.30 23.82 31.44
CA ALA A 41 31.18 22.35 31.35
C ALA A 41 29.82 21.85 31.86
N LYS A 42 29.24 22.53 32.86
CA LYS A 42 27.94 22.17 33.46
C LYS A 42 26.76 22.58 32.58
N SER A 43 26.76 23.79 32.00
CA SER A 43 25.68 24.27 31.13
C SER A 43 25.66 23.54 29.79
N LEU A 44 26.81 23.39 29.13
CA LEU A 44 26.94 22.58 27.91
C LEU A 44 26.55 21.12 28.14
N ASN A 45 26.77 20.58 29.35
CA ASN A 45 26.39 19.21 29.68
C ASN A 45 24.88 18.97 29.55
N VAL A 46 24.06 19.92 29.98
CA VAL A 46 22.60 19.75 30.00
C VAL A 46 22.02 19.89 28.59
N ASP A 47 22.50 20.85 27.82
CA ASP A 47 22.03 21.11 26.45
C ASP A 47 22.49 20.03 25.46
N LEU A 48 23.77 19.63 25.49
CA LEU A 48 24.28 18.56 24.62
C LEU A 48 23.66 17.19 24.95
N LEU A 49 23.39 16.91 26.23
CA LEU A 49 22.74 15.65 26.63
C LEU A 49 21.29 15.57 26.16
N SER A 50 20.54 16.65 26.34
CA SER A 50 19.13 16.71 25.93
C SER A 50 19.00 16.63 24.41
N GLU A 51 19.81 17.38 23.66
CA GLU A 51 19.83 17.31 22.20
C GLU A 51 20.24 15.94 21.66
N ALA A 52 21.30 15.33 22.22
CA ALA A 52 21.75 14.02 21.80
C ALA A 52 20.72 12.93 22.11
N LYS A 53 20.02 13.01 23.25
CA LYS A 53 18.94 12.10 23.62
C LYS A 53 17.78 12.20 22.63
N ILE A 54 17.34 13.42 22.29
CA ILE A 54 16.27 13.66 21.30
C ILE A 54 16.67 13.12 19.93
N LYS A 55 17.91 13.39 19.47
CA LYS A 55 18.41 12.88 18.18
C LYS A 55 18.46 11.34 18.15
N ALA A 56 18.87 10.71 19.25
CA ALA A 56 18.88 9.26 19.37
C ALA A 56 17.46 8.67 19.35
N GLU A 57 16.50 9.27 20.06
CA GLU A 57 15.09 8.85 20.05
C GLU A 57 14.48 8.97 18.65
N ILE A 58 14.72 10.09 17.95
CA ILE A 58 14.30 10.29 16.56
C ILE A 58 14.94 9.24 15.63
N PHE A 59 16.22 8.96 15.81
CA PHE A 59 16.93 7.95 15.01
C PHE A 59 16.35 6.55 15.24
N VAL A 60 16.14 6.15 16.49
CA VAL A 60 15.53 4.87 16.84
C VAL A 60 14.13 4.75 16.24
N GLU A 61 13.30 5.79 16.35
CA GLU A 61 11.96 5.77 15.76
C GLU A 61 12.01 5.71 14.23
N THR A 62 12.98 6.40 13.61
CA THR A 62 13.23 6.34 12.16
C THR A 62 13.66 4.95 11.72
N VAL A 63 14.55 4.30 12.47
CA VAL A 63 14.99 2.92 12.21
C VAL A 63 13.82 1.95 12.42
N LYS A 64 13.04 2.05 13.50
CA LYS A 64 11.83 1.25 13.71
C LYS A 64 10.83 1.43 12.58
N ARG A 65 10.64 2.66 12.08
CA ARG A 65 9.80 2.93 10.90
C ARG A 65 10.37 2.26 9.66
N ARG A 66 11.69 2.36 9.44
CA ARG A 66 12.36 1.68 8.32
C ARG A 66 12.34 0.17 8.44
N ILE A 67 12.38 -0.42 9.62
CA ILE A 67 12.28 -1.88 9.80
C ILE A 67 10.82 -2.33 9.61
N ARG A 68 9.84 -1.62 10.18
CA ARG A 68 8.41 -1.83 9.87
C ARG A 68 8.12 -1.73 8.37
N ASN A 69 8.78 -0.79 7.68
CA ASN A 69 8.62 -0.57 6.25
C ASN A 69 9.56 -1.43 5.39
N ALA A 70 10.63 -1.99 5.98
CA ALA A 70 11.49 -2.98 5.34
C ALA A 70 10.71 -4.27 5.31
N GLN A 71 9.87 -4.38 4.27
CA GLN A 71 9.03 -5.53 4.07
C GLN A 71 9.93 -6.78 4.03
N PRO A 72 9.72 -7.81 4.85
CA PRO A 72 10.09 -9.16 4.41
C PRO A 72 9.45 -9.33 3.03
N GLN A 73 10.18 -9.85 2.03
CA GLN A 73 9.68 -10.14 0.67
C GLN A 73 8.18 -10.46 0.74
N LYS A 74 7.33 -9.49 0.38
CA LYS A 74 5.92 -9.51 0.75
C LYS A 74 5.30 -10.63 -0.06
N SER A 75 5.19 -11.83 0.53
CA SER A 75 4.63 -12.97 -0.18
C SER A 75 3.13 -12.75 -0.29
N PHE A 76 2.71 -12.20 -1.42
CA PHE A 76 1.30 -12.03 -1.71
C PHE A 76 0.63 -13.41 -1.80
N THR A 77 -0.63 -13.48 -1.40
CA THR A 77 -1.44 -14.68 -1.63
C THR A 77 -1.69 -14.83 -3.13
N ASN A 78 -2.11 -16.01 -3.60
CA ASN A 78 -2.55 -16.15 -5.00
C ASN A 78 -3.95 -15.52 -5.25
N GLU A 79 -4.36 -14.54 -4.46
CA GLU A 79 -5.69 -13.94 -4.54
C GLU A 79 -5.70 -12.71 -5.46
N VAL A 80 -6.83 -12.51 -6.13
CA VAL A 80 -7.15 -11.29 -6.86
C VAL A 80 -8.39 -10.69 -6.22
N PHE A 81 -8.23 -9.54 -5.58
CA PHE A 81 -9.37 -8.83 -5.01
C PHE A 81 -10.01 -7.93 -6.05
N LEU A 82 -11.33 -8.09 -6.20
CA LEU A 82 -12.14 -7.32 -7.12
C LEU A 82 -12.98 -6.30 -6.35
N ILE A 83 -12.63 -5.03 -6.57
CA ILE A 83 -13.41 -3.86 -6.19
C ILE A 83 -14.46 -3.66 -7.28
N MET A 84 -15.74 -3.76 -6.95
CA MET A 84 -16.82 -3.47 -7.90
C MET A 84 -18.12 -3.19 -7.16
N GLN A 85 -19.09 -2.57 -7.83
CA GLN A 85 -20.45 -2.48 -7.31
C GLN A 85 -21.05 -3.89 -7.11
N ILE A 86 -21.70 -4.08 -5.96
CA ILE A 86 -22.37 -5.32 -5.57
C ILE A 86 -23.88 -5.13 -5.68
N GLY A 87 -24.60 -6.20 -6.00
CA GLY A 87 -26.07 -6.21 -6.06
C GLY A 87 -26.63 -5.61 -7.34
N ASP A 88 -25.78 -5.40 -8.35
CA ASP A 88 -26.16 -5.02 -9.70
C ASP A 88 -26.17 -6.27 -10.59
N PRO A 89 -27.32 -6.68 -11.16
CA PRO A 89 -27.41 -7.93 -11.91
C PRO A 89 -26.46 -8.01 -13.12
N GLN A 90 -26.22 -6.90 -13.81
CA GLN A 90 -25.29 -6.85 -14.94
C GLN A 90 -23.88 -7.10 -14.44
N LEU A 91 -23.46 -6.37 -13.40
CA LEU A 91 -22.11 -6.50 -12.86
C LEU A 91 -21.88 -7.84 -12.16
N ASP A 92 -22.89 -8.43 -11.52
CA ASP A 92 -22.83 -9.80 -11.02
C ASP A 92 -22.67 -10.83 -12.16
N GLY A 93 -23.26 -10.55 -13.32
CA GLY A 93 -23.02 -11.29 -14.56
C GLY A 93 -21.57 -11.14 -15.05
N ILE A 94 -21.02 -9.92 -15.08
CA ILE A 94 -19.62 -9.68 -15.47
C ILE A 94 -18.64 -10.35 -14.48
N TRP A 95 -18.92 -10.29 -13.17
CA TRP A 95 -18.17 -11.03 -12.15
C TRP A 95 -18.09 -12.52 -12.47
N THR A 96 -19.25 -13.14 -12.69
CA THR A 96 -19.36 -14.60 -12.85
C THR A 96 -18.80 -15.07 -14.19
N ASN A 97 -19.11 -14.35 -15.27
CA ASN A 97 -18.88 -14.81 -16.64
C ASN A 97 -17.58 -14.28 -17.26
N VAL A 98 -16.96 -13.26 -16.65
CA VAL A 98 -15.74 -12.62 -17.17
C VAL A 98 -14.62 -12.64 -16.13
N TYR A 99 -14.77 -11.93 -15.01
CA TYR A 99 -13.67 -11.76 -14.07
C TYR A 99 -13.22 -13.10 -13.46
N VAL A 100 -14.15 -13.89 -12.93
CA VAL A 100 -13.86 -15.19 -12.30
C VAL A 100 -13.10 -16.14 -13.24
N PRO A 101 -13.60 -16.47 -14.46
CA PRO A 101 -12.91 -17.43 -15.32
C PRO A 101 -11.54 -16.92 -15.78
N VAL A 102 -11.43 -15.64 -16.17
CA VAL A 102 -10.15 -15.08 -16.61
C VAL A 102 -9.11 -15.10 -15.48
N ILE A 103 -9.50 -14.79 -14.24
CA ILE A 103 -8.59 -14.87 -13.08
C ILE A 103 -8.14 -16.32 -12.82
N GLN A 104 -9.06 -17.28 -12.93
CA GLN A 104 -8.79 -18.69 -12.68
C GLN A 104 -7.87 -19.32 -13.73
N ASP A 105 -7.87 -18.84 -14.97
CA ASP A 105 -6.93 -19.26 -16.02
C ASP A 105 -5.45 -19.00 -15.64
N PHE A 106 -5.21 -18.00 -14.78
CA PHE A 106 -3.88 -17.72 -14.21
C PHE A 106 -3.58 -18.48 -12.92
N LYS A 107 -4.42 -19.45 -12.53
CA LYS A 107 -4.35 -20.18 -11.25
C LYS A 107 -4.42 -19.28 -10.02
N LEU A 108 -5.06 -18.12 -10.17
CA LEU A 108 -5.31 -17.19 -9.08
C LEU A 108 -6.74 -17.39 -8.53
N LYS A 109 -6.98 -16.88 -7.32
CA LYS A 109 -8.25 -17.02 -6.58
C LYS A 109 -9.01 -15.69 -6.60
N PRO A 110 -10.13 -15.57 -7.32
CA PRO A 110 -10.91 -14.34 -7.32
C PRO A 110 -11.59 -14.13 -5.96
N ARG A 111 -11.52 -12.91 -5.43
CA ARG A 111 -12.13 -12.49 -4.17
C ARG A 111 -13.01 -11.26 -4.39
N ARG A 112 -14.15 -11.23 -3.72
CA ARG A 112 -15.11 -10.12 -3.66
C ARG A 112 -15.73 -10.10 -2.28
N ILE A 113 -15.93 -8.92 -1.71
CA ILE A 113 -16.20 -8.76 -0.27
C ILE A 113 -17.53 -9.41 0.17
N ASP A 114 -18.59 -9.33 -0.64
CA ASP A 114 -19.88 -9.99 -0.37
C ASP A 114 -19.80 -11.52 -0.41
N LYS A 115 -18.84 -12.08 -1.16
CA LYS A 115 -18.66 -13.53 -1.35
C LYS A 115 -17.69 -14.16 -0.35
N HIS A 116 -16.82 -13.35 0.27
CA HIS A 116 -15.63 -13.84 0.99
C HIS A 116 -15.33 -13.10 2.30
N ASN A 117 -16.30 -12.38 2.86
CA ASN A 117 -16.17 -11.84 4.21
C ASN A 117 -16.17 -12.95 5.27
N GLU A 118 -15.57 -12.66 6.42
CA GLU A 118 -15.49 -13.52 7.61
C GLU A 118 -16.39 -12.96 8.74
N GLY A 119 -17.24 -11.97 8.44
CA GLY A 119 -18.18 -11.36 9.38
C GLY A 119 -17.55 -10.35 10.35
N ARG A 120 -16.32 -9.89 10.10
CA ARG A 120 -15.70 -8.81 10.88
C ARG A 120 -16.24 -7.43 10.45
N PHE A 121 -15.67 -6.37 11.04
CA PHE A 121 -15.89 -5.03 10.55
C PHE A 121 -15.50 -4.92 9.07
N LEU A 122 -16.46 -4.61 8.22
CA LEU A 122 -16.32 -4.66 6.76
C LEU A 122 -15.06 -3.96 6.23
N MET A 123 -14.74 -2.78 6.77
CA MET A 123 -13.58 -2.01 6.30
C MET A 123 -12.25 -2.69 6.64
N SER A 124 -12.16 -3.42 7.76
CA SER A 124 -10.94 -4.17 8.09
C SER A 124 -10.76 -5.36 7.16
N GLU A 125 -11.85 -6.00 6.72
CA GLU A 125 -11.79 -7.12 5.77
C GLU A 125 -11.42 -6.65 4.36
N VAL A 126 -11.99 -5.53 3.91
CA VAL A 126 -11.58 -4.91 2.64
C VAL A 126 -10.11 -4.52 2.70
N ALA A 127 -9.65 -3.89 3.79
CA ALA A 127 -8.24 -3.54 3.97
C ALA A 127 -7.34 -4.79 3.97
N ASP A 128 -7.75 -5.88 4.60
CA ASP A 128 -7.03 -7.15 4.60
C ASP A 128 -6.91 -7.74 3.19
N MET A 129 -8.01 -7.77 2.44
CA MET A 129 -8.03 -8.27 1.06
C MET A 129 -7.14 -7.43 0.15
N LEU A 130 -7.19 -6.10 0.26
CA LEU A 130 -6.32 -5.19 -0.49
C LEU A 130 -4.84 -5.41 -0.15
N ASN A 131 -4.50 -5.59 1.13
CA ASN A 131 -3.12 -5.82 1.54
C ASN A 131 -2.57 -7.16 1.05
N LYS A 132 -3.35 -8.23 1.14
CA LYS A 132 -2.89 -9.61 0.87
C LYS A 132 -2.90 -10.00 -0.62
N SER A 133 -3.81 -9.45 -1.41
CA SER A 133 -4.00 -9.87 -2.82
C SER A 133 -2.81 -9.59 -3.72
N LYS A 134 -2.47 -10.51 -4.62
CA LYS A 134 -1.38 -10.33 -5.58
C LYS A 134 -1.74 -9.36 -6.70
N ILE A 135 -2.99 -9.37 -7.15
CA ILE A 135 -3.53 -8.43 -8.12
C ILE A 135 -4.79 -7.80 -7.51
N ILE A 136 -5.03 -6.53 -7.85
CA ILE A 136 -6.25 -5.82 -7.48
C ILE A 136 -6.89 -5.37 -8.79
N ILE A 137 -8.18 -5.65 -8.96
CA ILE A 137 -8.96 -5.18 -10.11
C ILE A 137 -10.05 -4.28 -9.56
N ALA A 138 -10.19 -3.08 -10.11
CA ALA A 138 -11.25 -2.15 -9.73
C ALA A 138 -12.13 -1.82 -10.93
N ASP A 139 -13.35 -2.36 -10.92
CA ASP A 139 -14.40 -2.00 -11.85
C ASP A 139 -15.15 -0.77 -11.32
N LEU A 140 -15.03 0.33 -12.04
CA LEU A 140 -15.52 1.65 -11.66
C LEU A 140 -16.89 1.98 -12.28
N THR A 141 -17.55 0.98 -12.86
CA THR A 141 -18.89 1.13 -13.44
C THR A 141 -19.86 1.70 -12.40
N ASN A 142 -20.70 2.61 -12.86
CA ASN A 142 -21.67 3.41 -12.12
C ASN A 142 -21.05 4.37 -11.09
N ALA A 143 -19.75 4.63 -11.16
CA ALA A 143 -19.04 5.62 -10.34
C ALA A 143 -19.27 5.45 -8.81
N ARG A 144 -19.27 4.21 -8.32
CA ARG A 144 -19.57 3.93 -6.90
C ARG A 144 -18.51 4.51 -5.95
N PRO A 145 -18.88 5.37 -4.99
CA PRO A 145 -17.91 6.04 -4.10
C PRO A 145 -16.96 5.09 -3.35
N ASN A 146 -17.47 3.96 -2.86
CA ASN A 146 -16.65 2.98 -2.15
C ASN A 146 -15.53 2.41 -3.03
N CYS A 147 -15.80 2.17 -4.33
CA CYS A 147 -14.79 1.68 -5.25
C CYS A 147 -13.64 2.69 -5.44
N TYR A 148 -13.95 3.98 -5.48
CA TYR A 148 -12.94 5.04 -5.56
C TYR A 148 -12.15 5.17 -4.26
N LEU A 149 -12.80 5.02 -3.10
CA LEU A 149 -12.14 4.99 -1.81
C LEU A 149 -11.13 3.83 -1.73
N GLU A 150 -11.51 2.64 -2.19
CA GLU A 150 -10.66 1.44 -2.19
C GLU A 150 -9.50 1.54 -3.19
N VAL A 151 -9.73 2.18 -4.35
CA VAL A 151 -8.65 2.56 -5.27
C VAL A 151 -7.69 3.54 -4.59
N GLY A 152 -8.20 4.60 -3.97
CA GLY A 152 -7.38 5.55 -3.21
C GLY A 152 -6.57 4.89 -2.09
N TYR A 153 -7.19 3.96 -1.35
CA TYR A 153 -6.50 3.15 -0.34
C TYR A 153 -5.39 2.29 -0.95
N THR A 154 -5.63 1.69 -2.13
CA THR A 154 -4.63 0.91 -2.88
C THR A 154 -3.39 1.74 -3.22
N TYR A 155 -3.57 3.00 -3.62
CA TYR A 155 -2.46 3.95 -3.78
C TYR A 155 -1.79 4.26 -2.44
N GLY A 156 -2.56 4.50 -1.39
CA GLY A 156 -2.07 4.81 -0.05
C GLY A 156 -1.22 3.71 0.59
N ILE A 157 -1.44 2.44 0.23
CA ILE A 157 -0.62 1.29 0.66
C ILE A 157 0.46 0.89 -0.36
N GLU A 158 0.75 1.78 -1.33
CA GLU A 158 1.79 1.61 -2.35
C GLU A 158 1.59 0.38 -3.27
N LYS A 159 0.35 -0.08 -3.46
CA LYS A 159 0.02 -1.23 -4.33
C LYS A 159 -0.52 -0.86 -5.70
N HIS A 160 -0.26 0.36 -6.17
CA HIS A 160 -0.69 0.84 -7.49
C HIS A 160 -0.11 0.00 -8.65
N SER A 161 1.06 -0.61 -8.50
CA SER A 161 1.64 -1.54 -9.48
C SER A 161 0.85 -2.85 -9.63
N HIS A 162 0.02 -3.20 -8.64
CA HIS A 162 -0.85 -4.38 -8.61
C HIS A 162 -2.25 -4.11 -9.20
N LEU A 163 -2.57 -2.84 -9.45
CA LEU A 163 -3.92 -2.38 -9.79
C LEU A 163 -4.19 -2.47 -11.30
N ILE A 164 -5.37 -2.98 -11.64
CA ILE A 164 -5.98 -2.91 -12.98
C ILE A 164 -7.29 -2.16 -12.81
N LEU A 165 -7.49 -1.11 -13.59
CA LEU A 165 -8.76 -0.39 -13.63
C LEU A 165 -9.61 -0.90 -14.79
N SER A 166 -10.90 -1.00 -14.57
CA SER A 166 -11.88 -1.29 -15.62
C SER A 166 -13.18 -0.51 -15.42
N ALA A 167 -13.98 -0.40 -16.46
CA ALA A 167 -15.36 0.12 -16.38
C ALA A 167 -16.14 -0.21 -17.65
N ARG A 168 -17.47 -0.09 -17.60
CA ARG A 168 -18.31 -0.13 -18.80
C ARG A 168 -17.95 1.02 -19.73
N GLU A 169 -17.93 0.76 -21.03
CA GLU A 169 -17.40 1.69 -22.02
C GLU A 169 -18.13 3.03 -22.07
N ASP A 170 -19.45 3.05 -21.79
CA ASP A 170 -20.28 4.27 -21.73
C ASP A 170 -19.88 5.24 -20.60
N HIS A 171 -19.00 4.82 -19.69
CA HIS A 171 -18.41 5.66 -18.64
C HIS A 171 -17.16 6.41 -19.09
N ASN A 172 -16.59 6.06 -20.25
CA ASN A 172 -15.53 6.83 -20.87
C ASN A 172 -16.14 8.10 -21.49
N PRO A 173 -15.77 9.31 -21.05
CA PRO A 173 -16.30 10.55 -21.64
C PRO A 173 -16.02 10.70 -23.14
N ASN A 174 -15.02 9.99 -23.66
CA ASN A 174 -14.65 9.99 -25.08
C ASN A 174 -15.37 8.88 -25.88
N SER A 175 -16.19 8.04 -25.24
CA SER A 175 -16.98 7.04 -25.95
C SER A 175 -18.10 7.69 -26.75
N PRO A 176 -18.39 7.21 -27.98
CA PRO A 176 -19.57 7.63 -28.73
C PRO A 176 -20.89 7.26 -28.03
N ASN A 177 -20.87 6.29 -27.11
CA ASN A 177 -22.03 5.83 -26.35
C ASN A 177 -22.14 6.51 -24.97
N HIS A 178 -21.26 7.46 -24.66
CA HIS A 178 -21.29 8.16 -23.39
C HIS A 178 -22.60 8.93 -23.20
N LYS A 179 -23.26 8.69 -22.08
CA LYS A 179 -24.48 9.41 -21.69
C LYS A 179 -24.09 10.64 -20.87
N LYS A 180 -24.37 11.84 -21.40
CA LYS A 180 -24.00 13.13 -20.79
C LYS A 180 -24.39 13.26 -19.31
N ASP A 181 -25.59 12.79 -18.96
CA ASP A 181 -26.13 12.82 -17.59
C ASP A 181 -25.99 11.45 -16.87
N GLY A 182 -25.31 10.50 -17.51
CA GLY A 182 -24.99 9.19 -16.95
C GLY A 182 -23.73 9.22 -16.09
N PRO A 183 -23.45 8.11 -15.37
CA PRO A 183 -22.22 8.00 -14.63
C PRO A 183 -21.01 7.98 -15.57
N LYS A 184 -19.90 8.53 -15.10
CA LYS A 184 -18.63 8.59 -15.84
C LYS A 184 -17.45 8.37 -14.90
N ILE A 185 -16.30 8.04 -15.47
CA ILE A 185 -15.06 8.00 -14.71
C ILE A 185 -14.73 9.39 -14.16
N HIS A 186 -14.41 9.48 -12.87
CA HIS A 186 -14.04 10.73 -12.23
C HIS A 186 -12.70 11.25 -12.77
N PHE A 187 -12.55 12.58 -12.85
CA PHE A 187 -11.41 13.20 -13.51
C PHE A 187 -10.06 12.79 -12.88
N ASP A 188 -10.02 12.60 -11.56
CA ASP A 188 -8.83 12.22 -10.80
C ASP A 188 -8.12 10.97 -11.32
N ILE A 189 -8.89 10.02 -11.88
CA ILE A 189 -8.35 8.76 -12.39
C ILE A 189 -8.60 8.55 -13.89
N SER A 190 -9.22 9.52 -14.57
CA SER A 190 -9.54 9.43 -16.00
C SER A 190 -8.32 9.35 -16.93
N GLY A 191 -7.16 9.84 -16.47
CA GLY A 191 -5.89 9.77 -17.21
C GLY A 191 -5.13 8.45 -17.04
N TYR A 192 -5.63 7.51 -16.24
CA TYR A 192 -4.99 6.22 -16.03
C TYR A 192 -5.38 5.21 -17.12
N ASP A 193 -4.61 4.14 -17.23
CA ASP A 193 -4.89 3.00 -18.08
C ASP A 193 -6.10 2.21 -17.54
N ILE A 194 -7.26 2.41 -18.17
CA ILE A 194 -8.55 1.79 -17.82
C ILE A 194 -8.97 0.87 -18.96
N LEU A 195 -9.28 -0.38 -18.63
CA LEU A 195 -9.90 -1.30 -19.57
C LEU A 195 -11.42 -1.07 -19.64
N PHE A 196 -11.91 -0.70 -20.81
CA PHE A 196 -13.34 -0.53 -21.02
C PHE A 196 -13.98 -1.81 -21.57
N TRP A 197 -15.09 -2.24 -20.97
CA TRP A 197 -15.86 -3.39 -21.44
C TRP A 197 -17.20 -2.97 -22.07
N ASP A 198 -17.61 -3.73 -23.07
CA ASP A 198 -18.88 -3.61 -23.79
C ASP A 198 -19.56 -4.98 -23.76
N GLU A 199 -20.85 -5.03 -23.44
CA GLU A 199 -21.63 -6.27 -23.38
C GLU A 199 -21.59 -7.04 -24.70
N ASN A 200 -21.50 -6.34 -25.82
CA ASN A 200 -21.45 -6.93 -27.15
C ASN A 200 -20.05 -7.42 -27.53
N LYS A 201 -19.02 -7.12 -26.72
CA LYS A 201 -17.60 -7.41 -26.98
C LYS A 201 -16.88 -7.99 -25.77
N LEU A 202 -17.58 -8.77 -24.94
CA LEU A 202 -16.98 -9.35 -23.73
C LEU A 202 -15.80 -10.30 -24.01
N ASN A 203 -15.75 -10.95 -25.17
CA ASN A 203 -14.60 -11.78 -25.55
C ASN A 203 -13.33 -10.95 -25.74
N ASP A 204 -13.44 -9.79 -26.40
CA ASP A 204 -12.31 -8.86 -26.55
C ASP A 204 -11.84 -8.36 -25.19
N PHE A 205 -12.79 -8.02 -24.31
CA PHE A 205 -12.47 -7.61 -22.94
C PHE A 205 -11.76 -8.71 -22.15
N LYS A 206 -12.19 -9.98 -22.25
CA LYS A 206 -11.51 -11.12 -21.61
C LYS A 206 -10.05 -11.23 -22.07
N ILE A 207 -9.79 -11.05 -23.36
CA ILE A 207 -8.45 -11.11 -23.94
C ILE A 207 -7.58 -9.97 -23.38
N GLU A 208 -8.08 -8.74 -23.37
CA GLU A 208 -7.33 -7.58 -22.85
C GLU A 208 -7.11 -7.67 -21.33
N LEU A 209 -8.11 -8.13 -20.57
CA LEU A 209 -7.99 -8.39 -19.14
C LEU A 209 -6.89 -9.44 -18.87
N ALA A 210 -6.88 -10.55 -19.62
CA ALA A 210 -5.85 -11.58 -19.48
C ALA A 210 -4.45 -11.02 -19.78
N LYS A 211 -4.29 -10.17 -20.81
CA LYS A 211 -3.02 -9.50 -21.11
C LYS A 211 -2.58 -8.60 -19.96
N LYS A 212 -3.48 -7.81 -19.36
CA LYS A 212 -3.15 -6.95 -18.22
C LYS A 212 -2.79 -7.75 -16.97
N ILE A 213 -3.53 -8.82 -16.64
CA ILE A 213 -3.19 -9.71 -15.52
C ILE A 213 -1.80 -10.31 -15.72
N LYS A 214 -1.52 -10.86 -16.92
CA LYS A 214 -0.21 -11.41 -17.26
C LYS A 214 0.90 -10.37 -17.08
N TYR A 215 0.72 -9.17 -17.62
CA TYR A 215 1.70 -8.08 -17.49
C TYR A 215 1.93 -7.70 -16.02
N ARG A 216 0.86 -7.50 -15.25
CA ARG A 216 0.95 -7.11 -13.83
C ARG A 216 1.68 -8.17 -13.02
N LEU A 217 1.43 -9.46 -13.27
CA LEU A 217 2.19 -10.54 -12.64
C LEU A 217 3.71 -10.40 -12.87
N THR A 218 4.15 -10.03 -14.09
CA THR A 218 5.58 -9.80 -14.37
C THR A 218 6.17 -8.56 -13.69
N VAL A 219 5.34 -7.58 -13.33
CA VAL A 219 5.76 -6.35 -12.65
C VAL A 219 5.89 -6.60 -11.15
N VAL A 220 4.97 -7.34 -10.55
CA VAL A 220 4.89 -7.55 -9.09
C VAL A 220 5.77 -8.71 -8.61
N GLU A 221 6.28 -9.55 -9.51
CA GLU A 221 7.22 -10.65 -9.20
C GLU A 221 8.71 -10.22 -9.26
N LYS A 222 9.00 -8.97 -9.65
CA LYS A 222 10.34 -8.38 -9.65
C LYS A 222 10.63 -7.69 -8.32
#